data_AF-A0A829QNK9-F1
#
_entry.id   AF-A0A829QNK9-F1
#
_cell.length_a   1.000
_cell.length_b   1.000
_cell.length_c   1.000
_cell.angle_alpha   90.00
_cell.angle_beta   90.00
_cell.angle_gamma   90.00
#
_symmetry.space_group_name_H-M   'P 1'
#
loop_
_entity.id
_entity.type
_entity.pdbx_description
1 polymer ?
#
loop_
_entity_poly.entity_id
_entity_poly.type
_entity_poly.pdbx_seq_one_letter_code
_entity_poly.pdbx_strand_id
1 'polypeptide(L)' 'MNKLKPEFIKDISIGSLIYDDERQDPIEWLREHGWQVDTANRLEQAAAYGRPAPSEHSDVTSLWSDAYFITATR' A
#
# COMPACT_ATOMS: atom_id res chain seq x y z
N MET A 1 -14.94 32.92 -7.62
CA MET A 1 -15.04 32.08 -8.83
C MET A 1 -14.10 30.89 -8.67
N ASN A 2 -14.58 29.71 -8.27
CA ASN A 2 -13.80 28.47 -8.30
C ASN A 2 -14.42 27.57 -9.38
N LYS A 3 -14.17 27.90 -10.65
CA LYS A 3 -14.54 27.05 -11.79
C LYS A 3 -13.41 26.05 -11.94
N LEU A 4 -13.68 24.78 -11.64
CA LEU A 4 -13.04 23.54 -12.10
C LEU A 4 -13.33 22.41 -11.10
N LYS A 5 -14.60 22.14 -10.82
CA LYS A 5 -15.00 20.77 -10.47
C LYS A 5 -15.76 20.26 -11.68
N PRO A 6 -15.18 19.33 -12.46
CA PRO A 6 -15.89 18.74 -13.58
C PRO A 6 -17.25 18.20 -13.13
N GLU A 7 -18.30 18.37 -13.94
CA GLU A 7 -19.66 17.90 -13.60
C GLU A 7 -19.70 16.40 -13.24
N PHE A 8 -18.77 15.59 -13.76
CA PHE A 8 -18.65 14.16 -13.43
C PHE A 8 -18.38 13.87 -11.95
N ILE A 9 -17.88 14.84 -11.17
CA ILE A 9 -17.61 14.64 -9.74
C ILE A 9 -18.88 14.76 -8.88
N LYS A 10 -19.96 15.37 -9.40
CA LYS A 10 -21.18 15.62 -8.61
C LYS A 10 -21.92 14.36 -8.19
N ASP A 11 -21.80 13.28 -8.96
CA ASP A 11 -22.51 12.02 -8.72
C ASP A 11 -21.60 10.90 -8.17
N ILE A 12 -20.34 11.20 -7.88
CA ILE A 12 -19.40 10.22 -7.31
C ILE A 12 -19.44 10.32 -5.79
N SER A 13 -20.00 9.31 -5.13
CA SER A 13 -19.83 9.11 -3.70
C SER A 13 -18.41 8.59 -3.44
N ILE A 14 -17.60 9.34 -2.70
CA ILE A 14 -16.24 8.88 -2.32
C ILE A 14 -16.33 7.55 -1.54
N GLY A 15 -17.38 7.38 -0.73
CA GLY A 15 -17.61 6.15 0.02
C GLY A 15 -17.85 4.93 -0.87
N SER A 16 -18.44 5.09 -2.06
CA SER A 16 -18.63 3.98 -3.01
C SER A 16 -17.35 3.59 -3.76
N LEU A 17 -16.26 4.32 -3.55
CA LEU A 17 -14.93 3.97 -4.07
C LEU A 17 -14.10 3.19 -3.05
N ILE A 18 -14.60 3.05 -1.82
CA ILE A 18 -13.93 2.33 -0.74
C ILE A 18 -14.54 0.94 -0.67
N TYR A 19 -13.66 -0.05 -0.79
CA TYR A 19 -14.00 -1.45 -0.52
C TYR A 19 -14.18 -1.63 0.99
N ASP A 20 -15.33 -2.14 1.41
CA ASP A 20 -15.70 -2.38 2.81
C ASP A 20 -15.49 -3.84 3.25
N ASP A 21 -15.05 -4.71 2.34
CA ASP A 21 -14.74 -6.10 2.59
C ASP A 21 -13.39 -6.27 3.30
N GLU A 22 -13.30 -7.32 4.11
CA GLU A 22 -12.03 -7.75 4.67
C GLU A 22 -11.15 -8.23 3.52
N ARG A 23 -10.02 -7.55 3.33
CA ARG A 23 -9.05 -7.93 2.29
C ARG A 23 -8.25 -9.11 2.77
N GLN A 24 -8.27 -10.20 2.00
CA GLN A 24 -7.34 -11.31 2.20
C GLN A 24 -5.90 -10.80 2.10
N ASP A 25 -5.01 -11.38 2.91
CA ASP A 25 -3.58 -11.06 2.83
C ASP A 25 -3.04 -11.39 1.42
N PRO A 26 -2.43 -10.42 0.72
CA PRO A 26 -2.00 -10.60 -0.66
C PRO A 26 -0.89 -11.65 -0.80
N ILE A 27 -0.05 -11.85 0.22
CA ILE A 27 1.02 -12.86 0.21
C ILE A 27 0.39 -14.24 0.28
N GLU A 28 -0.59 -14.44 1.17
CA GLU A 28 -1.35 -15.68 1.28
C GLU A 28 -2.08 -15.99 -0.02
N TRP A 29 -2.84 -15.03 -0.55
CA TRP A 29 -3.59 -15.22 -1.80
C TRP A 29 -2.67 -15.63 -2.95
N LEU A 30 -1.54 -14.95 -3.15
CA LEU A 30 -0.60 -15.28 -4.22
C LEU A 30 -0.02 -16.69 -4.07
N ARG A 31 0.35 -17.10 -2.84
CA ARG A 31 0.87 -18.45 -2.56
C ARG A 31 -0.17 -19.53 -2.84
N GLU A 32 -1.41 -19.32 -2.41
CA GLU A 32 -2.53 -20.24 -2.67
C GLU A 32 -2.78 -20.43 -4.18
N HIS A 33 -2.49 -19.41 -4.98
CA HIS A 33 -2.67 -19.42 -6.44
C HIS A 33 -1.43 -19.89 -7.21
N GLY A 34 -0.48 -20.55 -6.53
CA GLY A 34 0.67 -21.22 -7.13
C GLY A 34 1.80 -20.28 -7.55
N TRP A 35 1.85 -19.07 -6.99
CA TRP A 35 2.97 -18.16 -7.20
C TRP A 35 4.05 -18.39 -6.16
N GLN A 36 5.31 -18.30 -6.59
CA GLN A 36 6.42 -18.12 -5.66
C GLN A 36 6.49 -16.64 -5.29
N VAL A 37 6.44 -16.35 -3.99
CA VAL A 37 6.35 -14.98 -3.47
C VAL A 37 7.56 -14.66 -2.60
N ASP A 38 8.21 -13.56 -2.93
CA ASP A 38 9.28 -12.94 -2.14
C ASP A 38 8.79 -11.59 -1.59
N THR A 39 9.23 -11.27 -0.37
CA THR A 39 8.88 -10.01 0.29
C THR A 39 10.14 -9.27 0.72
N ALA A 40 10.08 -7.94 0.64
CA ALA A 40 11.12 -7.07 1.18
C ALA A 40 10.50 -6.08 2.17
N ASN A 41 11.08 -6.02 3.37
CA ASN A 41 10.72 -4.99 4.33
C ASN A 41 11.18 -3.63 3.81
N ARG A 42 10.27 -2.67 3.75
CA ARG A 42 10.53 -1.34 3.18
C ARG A 42 11.60 -0.57 3.96
N LEU A 43 11.63 -0.68 5.29
CA LEU A 43 12.59 0.02 6.13
C LEU A 43 13.99 -0.56 5.97
N GLU A 44 14.10 -1.88 5.97
CA GLU A 44 15.37 -2.58 5.71
C GLU A 44 15.89 -2.25 4.31
N GLN A 45 15.02 -2.24 3.30
CA GLN A 45 15.41 -1.91 1.94
C GLN A 45 15.84 -0.43 1.81
N ALA A 46 15.14 0.50 2.45
CA ALA A 46 15.52 1.91 2.46
C ALA A 46 16.88 2.13 3.14
N ALA A 47 17.13 1.44 4.26
CA ALA A 47 18.42 1.45 4.95
C ALA A 47 19.53 0.86 4.07
N ALA A 48 19.28 -0.25 3.35
CA ALA A 48 20.23 -0.85 2.42
C ALA A 48 20.64 0.10 1.28
N TYR A 49 19.75 1.00 0.87
CA TYR A 49 20.04 2.07 -0.09
C TYR A 49 20.70 3.32 0.52
N GLY A 50 21.09 3.30 1.80
CA GLY A 50 21.68 4.45 2.49
C GLY A 50 20.70 5.58 2.77
N ARG A 51 19.39 5.28 2.77
CA ARG A 51 18.30 6.23 3.02
C ARG A 51 17.38 5.67 4.11
N PRO A 52 17.87 5.46 5.34
CA PRO A 52 17.04 4.94 6.41
C PRO A 52 15.83 5.85 6.64
N ALA A 53 14.71 5.27 7.06
CA ALA A 53 13.55 6.06 7.44
C ALA A 53 13.94 7.07 8.54
N PRO A 54 13.31 8.26 8.56
CA PRO A 54 13.46 9.20 9.67
C PRO A 54 13.12 8.50 10.98
N SER A 55 13.69 8.99 12.09
CA SER A 55 13.64 8.36 13.42
C SER A 55 12.35 7.60 13.69
N GLU A 56 12.52 6.38 14.19
CA GLU A 56 11.51 5.60 14.89
C GLU A 56 10.75 6.56 15.82
N HIS A 57 9.42 6.49 15.90
CA HIS A 57 8.50 7.40 16.62
C HIS A 57 7.81 8.52 15.82
N SER A 58 7.98 8.63 14.50
CA SER A 58 7.01 9.41 13.73
C SER A 58 5.75 8.58 13.42
N ASP A 59 4.56 9.18 13.46
CA ASP A 59 3.31 8.51 13.02
C ASP A 59 3.44 7.98 11.58
N VAL A 60 4.28 8.64 10.78
CA VAL A 60 4.66 8.22 9.43
C VAL A 60 5.45 6.90 9.45
N THR A 61 6.36 6.71 10.41
CA THR A 61 7.16 5.48 10.52
C THR A 61 6.29 4.27 10.89
N SER A 62 5.28 4.47 11.76
CA SER A 62 4.30 3.43 12.12
C SER A 62 3.42 3.01 10.92
N LEU A 63 2.95 3.98 10.13
CA LEU A 63 2.23 3.70 8.88
C LEU A 63 3.10 3.00 7.82
N TRP A 64 4.42 3.12 7.93
CA TRP A 64 5.37 2.56 6.97
C TRP A 64 5.92 1.20 7.37
N SER A 65 5.92 0.85 8.66
CA SER A 65 6.47 -0.42 9.15
C SER A 65 5.68 -1.64 8.69
N ASP A 66 4.37 -1.48 8.50
CA ASP A 66 3.47 -2.59 8.16
C ASP A 66 3.43 -2.87 6.65
N ALA A 67 4.16 -2.09 5.85
CA ALA A 67 4.11 -2.15 4.41
C ALA A 67 5.32 -2.88 3.81
N TYR A 68 5.04 -3.93 3.04
CA TYR A 68 6.05 -4.72 2.32
C TYR A 68 6.04 -4.39 0.82
N PHE A 69 7.19 -4.56 0.18
CA PHE A 69 7.22 -4.80 -1.26
C PHE A 69 7.03 -6.30 -1.49
N ILE A 70 6.15 -6.63 -2.43
CA ILE A 70 5.82 -8.01 -2.78
C ILE A 70 6.24 -8.21 -4.24
N THR A 71 7.03 -9.23 -4.49
CA THR A 71 7.36 -9.71 -5.83
C THR A 71 6.90 -11.15 -5.97
N ALA A 72 6.34 -11.49 -7.13
CA ALA A 72 5.84 -12.83 -7.38
C ALA A 72 6.24 -13.31 -8.78
N THR A 73 6.61 -14.59 -8.89
CA THR A 73 6.94 -15.26 -10.15
C THR A 73 6.18 -16.58 -10.27
N ARG A 74 6.04 -17.06 -11.50
CA ARG A 74 5.28 -18.25 -11.84
C ARG A 74 6.12 -19.21 -12.69
#